data_AF-A0A841CT93-F1
#
_entry.id   AF-A0A841CT93-F1
#
_cell.length_a   1.000
_cell.length_b   1.000
_cell.length_c   1.000
_cell.angle_alpha   90.00
_cell.angle_beta   90.00
_cell.angle_gamma   90.00
#
_symmetry.space_group_name_H-M   'P 1'
#
loop_
_entity.id
_entity.type
_entity.pdbx_description
1 polymer ?
#
loop_
_entity_poly.entity_id
_entity_poly.type
_entity_poly.pdbx_seq_one_letter_code
_entity_poly.pdbx_strand_id
1 'polypeptide(L)'
;MSELYCEPPHLTVGVYGRGPEADTFAALCSIMPEVGGSPVGTFEVAPIDLSFDLLSDLGTSRRVIKASGDRLRNLLAGEDADLRVVKAAFSHRAFGPVVVEYILKYGPDRHPVGVTTSAGTLGMPDWTWSKSDRRKGRSLAAWSVEVLRAAAERCKPLYGAVGVEFSLPTPQQLVVDHALMPTEMYLSRKLLGGGAESGAAFRGLFPQTSHWSDGMFVSAWDPYVDQGNGLGSTDSIASAVQPMIAAMIRRSGR
;
A
#
# COMPACT_ATOMS: atom_id res chain seq x y z
N MET A 1 22.38 -0.79 9.91
CA MET A 1 20.97 -0.46 9.61
C MET A 1 20.12 -1.65 10.01
N SER A 2 18.92 -1.40 10.55
CA SER A 2 17.94 -2.47 10.84
C SER A 2 17.37 -2.98 9.53
N GLU A 3 17.23 -4.29 9.36
CA GLU A 3 16.59 -4.93 8.19
C GLU A 3 15.10 -4.56 8.05
N LEU A 4 14.53 -3.91 9.07
CA LEU A 4 13.16 -3.39 9.13
C LEU A 4 13.06 -1.89 8.74
N TYR A 5 14.12 -1.31 8.19
CA TYR A 5 14.16 0.08 7.76
C TYR A 5 14.61 0.18 6.31
N CYS A 6 13.81 0.84 5.49
CA CYS A 6 14.15 1.20 4.13
C CYS A 6 14.75 2.62 4.10
N GLU A 7 15.73 2.86 3.24
CA GLU A 7 16.28 4.20 3.06
C GLU A 7 15.22 5.15 2.49
N PRO A 8 15.04 6.36 3.07
CA PRO A 8 14.10 7.33 2.55
C PRO A 8 14.59 7.93 1.22
N PRO A 9 13.70 8.50 0.40
CA PRO A 9 12.25 8.56 0.62
C PRO A 9 11.58 7.18 0.47
N HIS A 10 10.44 6.97 1.14
CA HIS A 10 9.72 5.69 1.13
C HIS A 10 8.67 5.62 0.02
N LEU A 11 8.64 4.50 -0.72
CA LEU A 11 7.54 4.15 -1.61
C LEU A 11 6.68 3.10 -0.92
N THR A 12 5.39 3.40 -0.77
CA THR A 12 4.45 2.53 -0.08
C THR A 12 3.37 2.05 -1.04
N VAL A 13 3.14 0.74 -1.08
CA VAL A 13 1.94 0.12 -1.66
C VAL A 13 1.01 -0.25 -0.52
N GLY A 14 -0.02 0.55 -0.27
CA GLY A 14 -0.97 0.36 0.81
C GLY A 14 -2.29 -0.25 0.32
N VAL A 15 -2.88 -1.16 1.11
CA VAL A 15 -4.24 -1.65 0.89
C VAL A 15 -5.08 -1.59 2.15
N TYR A 16 -6.37 -1.25 2.00
CA TYR A 16 -7.35 -1.30 3.09
C TYR A 16 -8.24 -2.55 2.91
N GLY A 17 -7.96 -3.58 3.69
CA GLY A 17 -8.63 -4.88 3.66
C GLY A 17 -10.12 -4.83 4.03
N ARG A 18 -10.87 -5.86 3.62
CA ARG A 18 -12.29 -6.01 4.01
C ARG A 18 -12.47 -6.74 5.34
N GLY A 19 -11.58 -7.69 5.63
CA GLY A 19 -11.55 -8.46 6.88
C GLY A 19 -10.62 -7.84 7.91
N PRO A 20 -10.25 -8.63 8.94
CA PRO A 20 -9.18 -8.29 9.87
C PRO A 20 -7.90 -7.84 9.16
N GLU A 21 -7.23 -6.87 9.76
CA GLU A 21 -5.93 -6.35 9.31
C GLU A 21 -4.83 -7.41 9.36
N ALA A 22 -4.88 -8.34 10.31
CA ALA A 22 -3.95 -9.47 10.40
C ALA A 22 -4.01 -10.38 9.17
N ASP A 23 -5.21 -10.69 8.67
CA ASP A 23 -5.39 -11.49 7.46
C ASP A 23 -4.82 -10.77 6.23
N THR A 24 -4.97 -9.44 6.18
CA THR A 24 -4.41 -8.61 5.11
C THR A 24 -2.89 -8.59 5.18
N PHE A 25 -2.32 -8.51 6.40
CA PHE A 25 -0.88 -8.59 6.62
C PHE A 25 -0.31 -9.94 6.18
N ALA A 26 -0.89 -11.04 6.62
CA ALA A 26 -0.47 -12.38 6.24
C ALA A 26 -0.57 -12.59 4.72
N ALA A 27 -1.66 -12.12 4.10
CA ALA A 27 -1.84 -12.15 2.67
C ALA A 27 -0.76 -11.36 1.92
N LEU A 28 -0.41 -10.15 2.38
CA LEU A 28 0.69 -9.37 1.80
C LEU A 28 2.05 -10.06 1.98
N CYS A 29 2.31 -10.67 3.13
CA CYS A 29 3.51 -11.49 3.32
C CYS A 29 3.57 -12.65 2.33
N SER A 30 2.43 -13.29 2.04
CA SER A 30 2.36 -14.43 1.12
C SER A 30 2.61 -14.08 -0.35
N ILE A 31 2.31 -12.85 -0.78
CA ILE A 31 2.56 -12.42 -2.17
C ILE A 31 4.03 -12.00 -2.39
N MET A 32 4.77 -11.66 -1.33
CA MET A 32 6.14 -11.15 -1.47
C MET A 32 7.06 -12.06 -2.29
N PRO A 33 7.07 -13.40 -2.10
CA PRO A 33 7.81 -14.32 -2.96
C PRO A 33 7.41 -14.29 -4.44
N GLU A 34 6.12 -14.12 -4.72
CA GLU A 34 5.56 -14.09 -6.09
C GLU A 34 6.04 -12.85 -6.86
N VAL A 35 6.25 -11.74 -6.14
CA VAL A 35 6.76 -10.47 -6.69
C VAL A 35 8.28 -10.28 -6.49
N GLY A 36 9.01 -11.39 -6.30
CA GLY A 36 10.48 -11.42 -6.28
C GLY A 36 11.15 -11.08 -4.95
N GLY A 37 10.37 -10.91 -3.88
CA GLY A 37 10.85 -10.72 -2.52
C GLY A 37 11.27 -12.04 -1.86
N SER A 38 12.17 -11.99 -0.89
CA SER A 38 12.56 -13.14 -0.07
C SER A 38 12.51 -12.78 1.41
N PRO A 39 11.86 -13.59 2.26
CA PRO A 39 11.75 -13.30 3.68
C PRO A 39 13.15 -13.32 4.32
N VAL A 40 13.45 -12.31 5.15
CA VAL A 40 14.74 -12.19 5.84
C VAL A 40 14.72 -12.92 7.18
N GLY A 41 13.54 -13.11 7.76
CA GLY A 41 13.38 -13.72 9.07
C GLY A 41 13.55 -12.76 10.24
N THR A 42 13.57 -11.46 9.97
CA THR A 42 13.53 -10.41 10.99
C THR A 42 12.13 -9.79 11.04
N PHE A 43 11.60 -9.65 12.25
CA PHE A 43 10.25 -9.17 12.50
C PHE A 43 10.25 -8.15 13.63
N GLU A 44 9.38 -7.16 13.55
CA GLU A 44 8.93 -6.41 14.72
C GLU A 44 7.60 -7.02 15.18
N VAL A 45 7.48 -7.33 16.46
CA VAL A 45 6.32 -8.00 17.05
C VAL A 45 5.84 -7.27 18.29
N ALA A 46 4.55 -7.43 18.60
CA ALA A 46 3.91 -6.97 19.83
C ALA A 46 2.93 -8.06 20.36
N PRO A 47 2.54 -8.02 21.64
CA PRO A 47 1.46 -8.85 22.16
C PRO A 47 0.17 -8.71 21.33
N ILE A 48 -0.53 -9.81 21.10
CA ILE A 48 -1.71 -9.87 20.21
C ILE A 48 -2.92 -9.06 20.70
N ASP A 49 -3.02 -8.87 22.02
CA ASP A 49 -4.13 -8.21 22.71
C ASP A 49 -3.98 -6.68 22.83
N LEU A 50 -2.81 -6.15 22.48
CA LEU A 50 -2.58 -4.70 22.51
C LEU A 50 -3.14 -4.01 21.25
N SER A 51 -4.10 -3.10 21.49
CA SER A 51 -4.56 -2.16 20.48
C SER A 51 -3.62 -0.95 20.39
N PHE A 52 -3.41 -0.44 19.17
CA PHE A 52 -2.66 0.78 18.92
C PHE A 52 -3.23 1.49 17.69
N ASP A 53 -2.93 2.79 17.52
CA ASP A 53 -3.25 3.55 16.31
C ASP A 53 -1.99 3.75 15.46
N LEU A 54 -0.89 4.08 16.13
CA LEU A 54 0.46 4.19 15.62
C LEU A 54 1.36 3.11 16.22
N LEU A 55 2.36 2.65 15.46
CA LEU A 55 3.35 1.73 16.00
C LEU A 55 4.10 2.30 17.22
N SER A 56 4.23 3.64 17.32
CA SER A 56 4.84 4.32 18.47
C SER A 56 4.06 4.13 19.78
N ASP A 57 2.74 3.92 19.71
CA ASP A 57 1.89 3.77 20.90
C ASP A 57 2.22 2.49 21.67
N LEU A 58 2.80 1.51 20.97
CA LEU A 58 3.26 0.26 21.55
C LEU A 58 4.47 0.46 22.48
N GLY A 59 5.20 1.58 22.39
CA GLY A 59 6.31 1.91 23.29
C GLY A 59 7.32 0.77 23.44
N THR A 60 7.51 0.30 24.68
CA THR A 60 8.41 -0.81 25.03
C THR A 60 7.80 -2.20 24.86
N SER A 61 6.52 -2.29 24.52
CA SER A 61 5.82 -3.56 24.30
C SER A 61 6.14 -4.19 22.94
N ARG A 62 6.75 -3.44 22.02
CA ARG A 62 7.25 -3.97 20.74
C ARG A 62 8.71 -4.39 20.85
N ARG A 63 9.09 -5.45 20.14
CA ARG A 63 10.46 -5.92 20.07
C ARG A 63 10.79 -6.50 18.71
N VAL A 64 12.07 -6.44 18.35
CA VAL A 64 12.59 -7.10 17.15
C VAL A 64 12.99 -8.53 17.50
N ILE A 65 12.53 -9.50 16.72
CA ILE A 65 12.90 -10.90 16.84
C ILE A 65 13.44 -11.43 15.51
N LYS A 66 14.21 -12.52 15.60
CA LYS A 66 14.61 -13.32 14.44
C LYS A 66 13.95 -14.69 14.51
N ALA A 67 13.48 -15.19 13.38
CA ALA A 67 12.89 -16.52 13.26
C ALA A 67 13.28 -17.18 11.94
N SER A 68 13.28 -18.51 11.94
CA SER A 68 13.57 -19.36 10.79
C SER A 68 12.67 -20.60 10.83
N GLY A 69 12.72 -21.42 9.79
CA GLY A 69 11.99 -22.69 9.72
C GLY A 69 10.48 -22.52 9.88
N ASP A 70 9.89 -23.31 10.78
CA ASP A 70 8.43 -23.31 10.99
C ASP A 70 7.94 -22.04 11.67
N ARG A 71 8.72 -21.51 12.62
CA ARG A 71 8.39 -20.27 13.31
C ARG A 71 8.31 -19.08 12.35
N LEU A 72 9.21 -19.01 11.36
CA LEU A 72 9.14 -18.00 10.29
C LEU A 72 7.79 -18.08 9.56
N ARG A 73 7.38 -19.28 9.16
CA ARG A 73 6.14 -19.49 8.41
C ARG A 73 4.92 -19.10 9.25
N ASN A 74 4.88 -19.53 10.51
CA ASN A 74 3.76 -19.22 11.41
C ASN A 74 3.65 -17.71 11.66
N LEU A 75 4.77 -17.01 11.89
CA LEU A 75 4.77 -15.55 12.06
C LEU A 75 4.30 -14.82 10.81
N LEU A 76 4.76 -15.23 9.62
CA LEU A 76 4.32 -14.65 8.34
C LEU A 76 2.84 -14.91 8.06
N ALA A 77 2.31 -16.06 8.50
CA ALA A 77 0.91 -16.43 8.36
C ALA A 77 -0.01 -15.78 9.42
N GLY A 78 0.56 -15.10 10.43
CA GLY A 78 -0.21 -14.56 11.56
C GLY A 78 -0.77 -15.64 12.50
N GLU A 79 -0.14 -16.82 12.54
CA GLU A 79 -0.59 -17.99 13.30
C GLU A 79 0.11 -18.14 14.66
N ASP A 80 0.96 -17.17 15.05
CA ASP A 80 1.57 -17.15 16.38
C ASP A 80 0.51 -16.76 17.43
N ALA A 81 0.41 -17.57 18.49
CA ALA A 81 -0.66 -17.44 19.49
C ALA A 81 -0.48 -16.24 20.44
N ASP A 82 0.77 -15.82 20.65
CA ASP A 82 1.10 -14.80 21.65
C ASP A 82 1.47 -13.46 21.00
N LEU A 83 1.97 -13.52 19.76
CA LEU A 83 2.58 -12.38 19.09
C LEU A 83 1.85 -12.02 17.80
N ARG A 84 1.53 -10.74 17.68
CA ARG A 84 1.20 -10.10 16.42
C ARG A 84 2.48 -9.55 15.80
N VAL A 85 2.78 -9.98 14.57
CA VAL A 85 3.79 -9.31 13.74
C VAL A 85 3.24 -7.94 13.36
N VAL A 86 4.03 -6.88 13.57
CA VAL A 86 3.69 -5.51 13.14
C VAL A 86 4.58 -5.00 12.00
N LYS A 87 5.77 -5.59 11.83
CA LYS A 87 6.61 -5.44 10.63
C LYS A 87 7.28 -6.76 10.27
N ALA A 88 7.35 -7.08 8.99
CA ALA A 88 8.10 -8.22 8.46
C ALA A 88 9.11 -7.78 7.39
N ALA A 89 10.38 -8.14 7.57
CA ALA A 89 11.44 -7.80 6.63
C ALA A 89 11.55 -8.81 5.48
N PHE A 90 11.65 -8.27 4.28
CA PHE A 90 11.93 -8.95 3.02
C PHE A 90 13.12 -8.28 2.32
N SER A 91 13.73 -9.01 1.39
CA SER A 91 14.75 -8.49 0.49
C SER A 91 14.31 -8.70 -0.95
N HIS A 92 14.55 -7.72 -1.82
CA HIS A 92 14.30 -7.80 -3.24
C HIS A 92 15.60 -7.53 -4.00
N ARG A 93 15.98 -8.42 -4.93
CA ARG A 93 17.27 -8.34 -5.63
C ARG A 93 17.51 -7.01 -6.34
N ALA A 94 16.45 -6.42 -6.91
CA ALA A 94 16.56 -5.16 -7.66
C ALA A 94 16.32 -3.89 -6.81
N PHE A 95 15.59 -4.00 -5.69
CA PHE A 95 15.07 -2.84 -4.95
C PHE A 95 15.56 -2.77 -3.50
N GLY A 96 16.31 -3.77 -3.04
CA GLY A 96 16.88 -3.78 -1.69
C GLY A 96 15.88 -4.22 -0.63
N PRO A 97 15.96 -3.67 0.59
CA PRO A 97 15.04 -3.99 1.69
C PRO A 97 13.59 -3.62 1.36
N VAL A 98 12.67 -4.52 1.69
CA VAL A 98 11.22 -4.31 1.59
C VAL A 98 10.59 -4.70 2.91
N VAL A 99 9.62 -3.93 3.39
CA VAL A 99 8.95 -4.17 4.67
C VAL A 99 7.45 -4.29 4.45
N VAL A 100 6.83 -5.34 5.00
CA VAL A 100 5.38 -5.40 5.16
C VAL A 100 5.04 -4.86 6.54
N GLU A 101 4.18 -3.86 6.65
CA GLU A 101 3.89 -3.18 7.93
C GLU A 101 2.44 -2.71 8.05
N TYR A 102 1.99 -2.55 9.30
CA TYR A 102 0.75 -1.85 9.61
C TYR A 102 0.96 -0.34 9.42
N ILE A 103 0.07 0.28 8.64
CA ILE A 103 -0.01 1.73 8.46
C ILE A 103 -0.91 2.29 9.58
N LEU A 104 -0.72 3.56 9.95
CA LEU A 104 -1.59 4.30 10.89
C LEU A 104 -3.08 3.99 10.64
N LYS A 105 -3.81 3.62 11.69
CA LYS A 105 -5.28 3.62 11.67
C LYS A 105 -5.82 4.90 12.30
N TYR A 106 -7.10 5.18 12.10
CA TYR A 106 -7.76 6.35 12.67
C TYR A 106 -9.06 5.96 13.37
N GLY A 107 -9.16 6.23 14.67
CA GLY A 107 -10.36 5.94 15.44
C GLY A 107 -10.72 4.44 15.43
N PRO A 108 -11.98 4.06 15.12
CA PRO A 108 -12.43 2.68 15.11
C PRO A 108 -12.09 1.94 13.81
N ASP A 109 -11.47 2.61 12.83
CA ASP A 109 -11.05 1.93 11.60
C ASP A 109 -10.00 0.87 11.90
N ARG A 110 -9.82 -0.05 10.95
CA ARG A 110 -8.68 -0.97 10.97
C ARG A 110 -7.44 -0.28 10.40
N HIS A 111 -6.29 -0.84 10.72
CA HIS A 111 -5.06 -0.49 10.04
C HIS A 111 -5.13 -0.89 8.56
N PRO A 112 -4.82 0.05 7.64
CA PRO A 112 -4.30 -0.35 6.35
C PRO A 112 -2.99 -1.12 6.53
N VAL A 113 -2.65 -1.95 5.55
CA VAL A 113 -1.37 -2.67 5.55
C VAL A 113 -0.60 -2.30 4.29
N GLY A 114 0.69 -2.04 4.46
CA GLY A 114 1.58 -1.54 3.43
C GLY A 114 2.72 -2.50 3.11
N VAL A 115 3.17 -2.45 1.86
CA VAL A 115 4.49 -2.90 1.43
C VAL A 115 5.33 -1.67 1.13
N THR A 116 6.39 -1.47 1.91
CA THR A 116 7.25 -0.28 1.86
C THR A 116 8.65 -0.64 1.36
N THR A 117 9.20 0.18 0.47
CA THR A 117 10.59 0.10 0.01
C THR A 117 11.18 1.50 -0.13
N SER A 118 12.47 1.62 -0.45
CA SER A 118 13.04 2.90 -0.88
C SER A 118 12.44 3.32 -2.23
N ALA A 119 11.97 4.56 -2.32
CA ALA A 119 11.46 5.16 -3.55
C ALA A 119 12.59 5.47 -4.54
N GLY A 120 13.84 5.60 -4.08
CA GLY A 120 14.99 5.92 -4.91
C GLY A 120 14.70 7.11 -5.83
N THR A 121 14.77 6.90 -7.15
CA THR A 121 14.53 7.97 -8.14
C THR A 121 13.09 8.47 -8.15
N LEU A 122 12.10 7.65 -7.78
CA LEU A 122 10.70 8.07 -7.69
C LEU A 122 10.49 9.18 -6.66
N GLY A 123 11.36 9.30 -5.66
CA GLY A 123 11.30 10.40 -4.69
C GLY A 123 11.99 11.69 -5.14
N MET A 124 12.48 11.76 -6.37
CA MET A 124 13.09 12.97 -6.94
C MET A 124 12.19 13.55 -8.04
N PRO A 125 12.16 14.88 -8.23
CA PRO A 125 11.42 15.49 -9.35
C PRO A 125 11.90 14.95 -10.70
N ASP A 126 10.97 14.61 -11.58
CA ASP A 126 11.21 13.94 -12.87
C ASP A 126 12.13 14.71 -13.84
N TRP A 127 12.11 16.04 -13.79
CA TRP A 127 12.98 16.92 -14.58
C TRP A 127 14.46 16.79 -14.20
N THR A 128 14.77 16.21 -13.04
CA THR A 128 16.15 15.91 -12.62
C THR A 128 16.66 14.57 -13.15
N TRP A 129 15.77 13.72 -13.71
CA TRP A 129 16.11 12.33 -14.01
C TRP A 129 16.98 12.20 -15.26
N SER A 130 18.08 11.46 -15.12
CA SER A 130 18.81 10.94 -16.27
C SER A 130 18.00 9.85 -17.00
N LYS A 131 18.47 9.43 -18.18
CA LYS A 131 17.90 8.26 -18.89
C LYS A 131 17.94 6.99 -18.04
N SER A 132 18.98 6.82 -17.23
CA SER A 132 19.12 5.67 -16.33
C SER A 132 18.09 5.73 -15.20
N ASP A 133 17.88 6.92 -14.63
CA ASP A 133 16.92 7.14 -13.55
C ASP A 133 15.49 6.90 -14.03
N ARG A 134 15.13 7.37 -15.24
CA ARG A 134 13.85 7.06 -15.87
C ARG A 134 13.60 5.55 -15.97
N ARG A 135 14.60 4.78 -16.39
CA ARG A 135 14.49 3.32 -16.50
C ARG A 135 14.30 2.67 -15.12
N LYS A 136 15.07 3.09 -14.12
CA LYS A 136 14.96 2.58 -12.74
C LYS A 136 13.62 2.93 -12.12
N GLY A 137 13.18 4.18 -12.24
CA GLY A 137 11.89 4.66 -11.75
C GLY A 137 10.72 3.91 -12.38
N ARG A 138 10.72 3.74 -13.71
CA ARG A 138 9.69 2.94 -14.40
C ARG A 138 9.71 1.47 -13.99
N SER A 139 10.89 0.89 -13.77
CA SER A 139 11.00 -0.48 -13.27
C SER A 139 10.43 -0.64 -11.86
N LEU A 140 10.67 0.34 -10.98
CA LEU A 140 10.13 0.35 -9.62
C LEU A 140 8.61 0.59 -9.62
N ALA A 141 8.13 1.50 -10.47
CA ALA A 141 6.71 1.75 -10.67
C ALA A 141 5.97 0.53 -11.21
N ALA A 142 6.54 -0.18 -12.19
CA ALA A 142 5.98 -1.42 -12.70
C ALA A 142 5.90 -2.50 -11.61
N TRP A 143 6.94 -2.62 -10.78
CA TRP A 143 6.95 -3.55 -9.65
C TRP A 143 5.90 -3.18 -8.60
N SER A 144 5.76 -1.91 -8.21
CA SER A 144 4.77 -1.50 -7.22
C SER A 144 3.33 -1.68 -7.71
N VAL A 145 3.08 -1.51 -9.01
CA VAL A 145 1.79 -1.87 -9.64
C VAL A 145 1.55 -3.38 -9.56
N GLU A 146 2.57 -4.20 -9.78
CA GLU A 146 2.45 -5.66 -9.66
C GLU A 146 2.18 -6.10 -8.22
N VAL A 147 2.86 -5.50 -7.23
CA VAL A 147 2.56 -5.69 -5.80
C VAL A 147 1.11 -5.33 -5.51
N LEU A 148 0.63 -4.16 -5.98
CA LEU A 148 -0.74 -3.72 -5.76
C LEU A 148 -1.76 -4.65 -6.45
N ARG A 149 -1.44 -5.16 -7.64
CA ARG A 149 -2.28 -6.12 -8.37
C ARG A 149 -2.39 -7.44 -7.62
N ALA A 150 -1.27 -8.03 -7.22
CA ALA A 150 -1.25 -9.26 -6.42
C ALA A 150 -1.99 -9.07 -5.09
N ALA A 151 -1.82 -7.92 -4.43
CA ALA A 151 -2.56 -7.57 -3.22
C ALA A 151 -4.07 -7.44 -3.48
N ALA A 152 -4.47 -6.81 -4.59
CA ALA A 152 -5.87 -6.68 -4.99
C ALA A 152 -6.51 -8.06 -5.21
N GLU A 153 -5.77 -8.99 -5.80
CA GLU A 153 -6.24 -10.35 -6.06
C GLU A 153 -6.33 -11.21 -4.80
N ARG A 154 -5.32 -11.15 -3.92
CA ARG A 154 -5.22 -11.98 -2.71
C ARG A 154 -6.06 -11.45 -1.55
N CYS A 155 -5.97 -10.14 -1.28
CA CYS A 155 -6.58 -9.51 -0.11
C CYS A 155 -8.03 -9.06 -0.37
N LYS A 156 -8.44 -8.96 -1.65
CA LYS A 156 -9.71 -8.36 -2.08
C LYS A 156 -10.03 -7.04 -1.35
N PRO A 157 -9.09 -6.07 -1.31
CA PRO A 157 -9.23 -4.86 -0.52
C PRO A 157 -10.36 -3.97 -1.05
N LEU A 158 -10.86 -3.05 -0.22
CA LEU A 158 -11.86 -2.08 -0.67
C LEU A 158 -11.24 -1.08 -1.66
N TYR A 159 -10.06 -0.60 -1.32
CA TYR A 159 -9.18 0.22 -2.15
C TYR A 159 -7.73 0.01 -1.73
N GLY A 160 -6.81 0.43 -2.58
CA GLY A 160 -5.39 0.47 -2.31
C GLY A 160 -4.71 1.52 -3.18
N ALA A 161 -3.47 1.86 -2.87
CA ALA A 161 -2.76 2.88 -3.60
C ALA A 161 -1.24 2.74 -3.50
N VAL A 162 -0.54 3.40 -4.42
CA VAL A 162 0.91 3.54 -4.42
C VAL A 162 1.25 5.02 -4.24
N GLY A 163 2.21 5.34 -3.38
CA GLY A 163 2.65 6.72 -3.18
C GLY A 163 4.04 6.81 -2.55
N VAL A 164 4.72 7.95 -2.78
CA VAL A 164 5.98 8.29 -2.12
C VAL A 164 5.68 9.12 -0.88
N GLU A 165 6.32 8.80 0.26
CA GLU A 165 6.14 9.47 1.55
C GLU A 165 4.64 9.58 1.94
N PHE A 166 3.92 8.49 1.70
CA PHE A 166 2.47 8.44 1.82
C PHE A 166 2.04 7.32 2.78
N SER A 167 1.00 7.62 3.57
CA SER A 167 0.27 6.65 4.37
C SER A 167 -1.15 6.51 3.81
N LEU A 168 -1.56 5.28 3.50
CA LEU A 168 -2.92 5.03 3.00
C LEU A 168 -3.95 5.52 4.02
N PRO A 169 -4.81 6.49 3.69
CA PRO A 169 -5.80 6.97 4.62
C PRO A 169 -6.86 5.89 4.84
N THR A 170 -7.35 5.80 6.07
CA THR A 170 -8.50 4.98 6.44
C THR A 170 -9.81 5.58 5.91
N PRO A 171 -10.90 4.78 5.85
CA PRO A 171 -12.22 5.28 5.45
C PRO A 171 -12.67 6.53 6.23
N GLN A 172 -12.46 6.57 7.54
CA GLN A 172 -12.82 7.71 8.37
C GLN A 172 -11.96 8.93 8.05
N GLN A 173 -10.65 8.77 7.84
CA GLN A 173 -9.79 9.90 7.41
C GLN A 173 -10.21 10.47 6.05
N LEU A 174 -10.64 9.60 5.12
CA LEU A 174 -11.21 10.04 3.84
C LEU A 174 -12.52 10.80 4.04
N VAL A 175 -13.35 10.39 4.99
CA VAL A 175 -14.70 10.96 5.18
C VAL A 175 -14.72 12.22 6.04
N VAL A 176 -13.85 12.30 7.05
CA VAL A 176 -13.87 13.33 8.11
C VAL A 176 -12.72 14.33 7.92
N ASP A 177 -11.49 13.83 7.74
CA ASP A 177 -10.29 14.68 7.68
C ASP A 177 -9.92 15.10 6.26
N HIS A 178 -10.69 14.64 5.26
CA HIS A 178 -10.45 14.91 3.85
C HIS A 178 -9.03 14.53 3.40
N ALA A 179 -8.48 13.46 3.97
CA ALA A 179 -7.14 13.01 3.65
C ALA A 179 -6.99 12.74 2.13
N LEU A 180 -5.88 13.19 1.55
CA LEU A 180 -5.64 13.04 0.12
C LEU A 180 -5.26 11.60 -0.23
N MET A 181 -5.67 11.17 -1.42
CA MET A 181 -5.23 9.92 -2.04
C MET A 181 -4.23 10.23 -3.16
N PRO A 182 -3.19 9.41 -3.34
CA PRO A 182 -2.29 9.53 -4.48
C PRO A 182 -3.03 9.16 -5.77
N THR A 183 -2.39 9.37 -6.91
CA THR A 183 -3.02 9.16 -8.22
C THR A 183 -2.96 7.72 -8.72
N GLU A 184 -2.12 6.88 -8.13
CA GLU A 184 -1.94 5.48 -8.50
C GLU A 184 -2.75 4.60 -7.55
N MET A 185 -3.99 4.28 -7.95
CA MET A 185 -4.97 3.68 -7.04
C MET A 185 -5.69 2.50 -7.65
N TYR A 186 -6.00 1.53 -6.79
CA TYR A 186 -6.97 0.48 -7.04
C TYR A 186 -8.27 0.77 -6.29
N LEU A 187 -9.40 0.66 -6.99
CA LEU A 187 -10.74 0.67 -6.39
C LEU A 187 -11.47 -0.64 -6.71
N SER A 188 -12.01 -1.29 -5.68
CA SER A 188 -12.81 -2.51 -5.87
C SER A 188 -14.14 -2.23 -6.55
N ARG A 189 -14.66 -3.23 -7.27
CA ARG A 189 -16.01 -3.18 -7.88
C ARG A 189 -17.08 -2.87 -6.86
N LYS A 190 -16.93 -3.36 -5.62
CA LYS A 190 -17.85 -3.06 -4.52
C LYS A 190 -17.91 -1.57 -4.19
N LEU A 191 -16.76 -0.90 -4.17
CA LEU A 191 -16.70 0.54 -3.91
C LEU A 191 -17.25 1.35 -5.11
N LEU A 192 -16.93 0.92 -6.32
CA LEU A 192 -17.38 1.55 -7.57
C LEU A 192 -18.88 1.37 -7.84
N GLY A 193 -19.47 0.26 -7.37
CA GLY A 193 -20.86 -0.13 -7.62
C GLY A 193 -21.92 0.76 -6.99
N GLY A 194 -21.55 1.80 -6.22
CA GLY A 194 -22.46 2.78 -5.63
C GLY A 194 -23.11 3.77 -6.60
N GLY A 195 -22.86 3.67 -7.91
CA GLY A 195 -23.52 4.43 -8.98
C GLY A 195 -22.69 4.49 -10.27
N ALA A 196 -23.26 4.03 -11.40
CA ALA A 196 -22.56 3.93 -12.70
C ALA A 196 -21.96 5.27 -13.18
N GLU A 197 -22.65 6.38 -12.92
CA GLU A 197 -22.19 7.73 -13.27
C GLU A 197 -20.95 8.15 -12.48
N SER A 198 -20.89 7.82 -11.17
CA SER A 198 -19.73 8.13 -10.33
C SER A 198 -18.47 7.40 -10.80
N GLY A 199 -18.62 6.15 -11.27
CA GLY A 199 -17.51 5.38 -11.83
C GLY A 199 -17.00 5.95 -13.16
N ALA A 200 -17.89 6.45 -14.02
CA ALA A 200 -17.50 7.08 -15.28
C ALA A 200 -16.80 8.42 -15.07
N ALA A 201 -17.35 9.30 -14.22
CA ALA A 201 -16.72 10.57 -13.85
C ALA A 201 -15.35 10.35 -13.21
N PHE A 202 -15.22 9.35 -12.33
CA PHE A 202 -13.95 9.02 -11.68
C PHE A 202 -12.89 8.62 -12.69
N ARG A 203 -13.21 7.70 -13.61
CA ARG A 203 -12.29 7.26 -14.67
C ARG A 203 -11.85 8.42 -15.58
N GLY A 204 -12.75 9.35 -15.87
CA GLY A 204 -12.46 10.50 -16.72
C GLY A 204 -11.39 11.46 -16.18
N LEU A 205 -11.05 11.36 -14.89
CA LEU A 205 -9.98 12.15 -14.28
C LEU A 205 -8.57 11.62 -14.61
N PHE A 206 -8.44 10.36 -15.03
CA PHE A 206 -7.16 9.69 -15.16
C PHE A 206 -6.78 9.43 -16.62
N PRO A 207 -5.54 9.72 -17.03
CA PRO A 207 -5.06 9.40 -18.38
C PRO A 207 -4.97 7.88 -18.61
N GLN A 208 -4.73 7.10 -17.56
CA GLN A 208 -4.63 5.64 -17.66
C GLN A 208 -5.58 4.95 -16.69
N THR A 209 -6.31 3.99 -17.24
CA THR A 209 -7.20 3.10 -16.48
C THR A 209 -7.00 1.67 -16.96
N SER A 210 -6.99 0.72 -16.03
CA SER A 210 -6.86 -0.71 -16.32
C SER A 210 -7.90 -1.49 -15.51
N HIS A 211 -8.61 -2.40 -16.18
CA HIS A 211 -9.54 -3.30 -15.52
C HIS A 211 -8.79 -4.47 -14.90
N TRP A 212 -9.01 -4.70 -13.60
CA TRP A 212 -8.50 -5.85 -12.87
C TRP A 212 -9.66 -6.77 -12.47
N SER A 213 -9.35 -7.98 -12.01
CA SER A 213 -10.36 -9.03 -11.78
C SER A 213 -11.53 -8.60 -10.88
N ASP A 214 -11.26 -7.83 -9.80
CA ASP A 214 -12.25 -7.36 -8.83
C ASP A 214 -12.36 -5.82 -8.74
N GLY A 215 -11.92 -5.09 -9.77
CA GLY A 215 -11.94 -3.63 -9.70
C GLY A 215 -11.29 -2.93 -10.89
N MET A 216 -10.79 -1.73 -10.64
CA MET A 216 -9.97 -1.01 -11.61
C MET A 216 -8.76 -0.40 -10.92
N PHE A 217 -7.68 -0.29 -11.68
CA PHE A 217 -6.53 0.54 -11.36
C PHE A 217 -6.57 1.79 -12.22
N VAL A 218 -6.20 2.93 -11.63
CA VAL A 218 -6.06 4.22 -12.30
C VAL A 218 -4.70 4.80 -11.97
N SER A 219 -4.10 5.53 -12.91
CA SER A 219 -2.83 6.23 -12.72
C SER A 219 -2.82 7.54 -13.50
N ALA A 220 -2.07 8.52 -12.96
CA ALA A 220 -1.89 9.82 -13.61
C ALA A 220 -0.43 10.29 -13.66
N TRP A 221 0.45 9.72 -12.84
CA TRP A 221 1.85 10.11 -12.79
C TRP A 221 2.69 9.38 -13.86
N ASP A 222 3.54 10.10 -14.59
CA ASP A 222 4.29 9.59 -15.74
C ASP A 222 4.99 8.22 -15.57
N PRO A 223 5.67 7.91 -14.44
CA PRO A 223 6.32 6.61 -14.28
C PRO A 223 5.35 5.43 -14.32
N TYR A 224 4.06 5.69 -14.09
CA TYR A 224 2.95 4.74 -14.03
C TYR A 224 2.03 4.82 -15.24
N VAL A 225 2.30 5.72 -16.20
CA VAL A 225 1.51 5.91 -17.41
C VAL A 225 2.32 5.49 -18.62
N ASP A 226 1.69 4.70 -19.49
CA ASP A 226 2.27 4.34 -20.78
C ASP A 226 2.30 5.58 -21.69
N GLN A 227 3.45 5.81 -22.33
CA GLN A 227 3.66 6.81 -23.40
C GLN A 227 3.87 8.30 -23.04
N GLY A 228 4.38 8.65 -21.85
CA GLY A 228 4.79 10.04 -21.61
C GLY A 228 3.63 11.04 -21.48
N ASN A 229 2.40 10.53 -21.35
CA ASN A 229 1.17 11.30 -21.16
C ASN A 229 0.83 11.51 -19.68
N GLY A 230 1.79 11.30 -18.79
CA GLY A 230 1.63 11.63 -17.38
C GLY A 230 1.37 13.12 -17.20
N LEU A 231 0.60 13.48 -16.19
CA LEU A 231 0.35 14.87 -15.87
C LEU A 231 1.52 15.46 -15.09
N GLY A 232 1.93 16.68 -15.45
CA GLY A 232 3.03 17.39 -14.78
C GLY A 232 2.71 17.83 -13.34
N SER A 233 1.42 17.88 -12.96
CA SER A 233 0.97 18.04 -11.58
C SER A 233 -0.22 17.12 -11.34
N THR A 234 -0.14 16.31 -10.29
CA THR A 234 -1.16 15.34 -9.87
C THR A 234 -2.04 15.86 -8.73
N ASP A 235 -1.70 17.03 -8.16
CA ASP A 235 -2.38 17.60 -6.99
C ASP A 235 -3.84 17.94 -7.26
N SER A 236 -4.14 18.42 -8.48
CA SER A 236 -5.50 18.73 -8.90
C SER A 236 -6.38 17.48 -8.98
N ILE A 237 -5.80 16.36 -9.44
CA ILE A 237 -6.49 15.06 -9.45
C ILE A 237 -6.67 14.55 -8.04
N ALA A 238 -5.62 14.53 -7.21
CA ALA A 238 -5.69 14.08 -5.83
C ALA A 238 -6.81 14.82 -5.05
N SER A 239 -6.91 16.14 -5.26
CA SER A 239 -7.95 16.99 -4.66
C SER A 239 -9.36 16.69 -5.19
N ALA A 240 -9.51 16.41 -6.49
CA ALA A 240 -10.80 16.07 -7.09
C ALA A 240 -11.28 14.65 -6.72
N VAL A 241 -10.34 13.72 -6.55
CA VAL A 241 -10.56 12.30 -6.25
C VAL A 241 -11.06 12.10 -4.83
N GLN A 242 -10.49 12.81 -3.87
CA GLN A 242 -10.78 12.67 -2.44
C GLN A 242 -12.29 12.68 -2.14
N PRO A 243 -13.07 13.71 -2.53
CA PRO A 243 -14.50 13.75 -2.21
C PRO A 243 -15.29 12.66 -2.93
N MET A 244 -14.84 12.21 -4.11
CA MET A 244 -15.50 11.11 -4.84
C MET A 244 -15.34 9.79 -4.10
N ILE A 245 -14.13 9.47 -3.63
CA ILE A 245 -13.86 8.25 -2.85
C ILE A 245 -14.63 8.30 -1.53
N ALA A 246 -14.61 9.43 -0.81
CA ALA A 246 -15.38 9.61 0.42
C ALA A 246 -16.88 9.37 0.20
N ALA A 247 -17.44 9.88 -0.90
CA ALA A 247 -18.84 9.65 -1.26
C ALA A 247 -19.12 8.18 -1.65
N MET A 248 -18.18 7.48 -2.29
CA MET A 248 -18.29 6.04 -2.55
C MET A 248 -18.27 5.23 -1.25
N ILE A 249 -17.39 5.59 -0.30
CA ILE A 249 -17.29 4.94 1.02
C ILE A 249 -18.61 5.07 1.78
N ARG A 250 -19.15 6.30 1.92
CA ARG A 250 -20.42 6.56 2.60
C ARG A 250 -21.58 5.74 2.02
N ARG A 251 -21.65 5.62 0.69
CA ARG A 251 -22.70 4.84 0.00
C ARG A 251 -22.54 3.33 0.19
N SER A 252 -21.33 2.84 0.43
CA SER A 252 -21.06 1.41 0.55
C SER A 252 -21.57 0.76 1.85
N GLY A 253 -22.18 1.55 2.75
CA GLY A 253 -22.78 1.09 4.00
C GLY A 253 -21.75 0.55 4.99
N ARG A 254 -20.55 1.15 4.98
CA ARG A 254 -19.53 0.95 6.02
C ARG A 254 -19.56 2.09 6.99
#